data_AF-A0A3N4SU85-F1
#
_entry.id   AF-A0A3N4SU85-F1
#
_cell.length_a   1.000
_cell.length_b   1.000
_cell.length_c   1.000
_cell.angle_alpha   90.00
_cell.angle_beta   90.00
_cell.angle_gamma   90.00
#
_symmetry.space_group_name_H-M   'P 1'
#
loop_
_entity.id
_entity.type
_entity.pdbx_description
1 polymer ?
#
loop_
_entity_poly.entity_id
_entity_poly.type
_entity_poly.pdbx_seq_one_letter_code
_entity_poly.pdbx_strand_id
1 'polypeptide(L)'
;MSHDTDWRKSAVCRTKDPELFFPKGTEGPWALAIEEAKAACRRCPAVEACLQFAFQTGIDHGIFGGLTEAERRSLRRRANAGRITGDNITKSAQRARQPQEPRTLRSILDANTARVGDGHLTWTGPEQIHFKGRVYTPRQAAFIVDRGYYPTGRITSICGVPDCVLAAHIEDYEERTRCGTRPGYQRHLRERTEVCGPCRQANTDADNRLRRSGSTKAVAV
;
A
#
# COMPACT_ATOMS: atom_id res chain seq x y z
N MET A 1 33.57 40.43 -6.47
CA MET A 1 32.31 40.67 -7.21
C MET A 1 31.64 39.31 -7.36
N SER A 2 30.62 39.03 -6.56
CA SER A 2 29.93 37.73 -6.61
C SER A 2 29.14 37.65 -7.91
N HIS A 3 29.58 36.81 -8.85
CA HIS A 3 28.71 36.35 -9.92
C HIS A 3 27.64 35.47 -9.27
N ASP A 4 26.58 36.10 -8.77
CA ASP A 4 25.36 35.42 -8.39
C ASP A 4 24.84 34.77 -9.67
N THR A 5 25.18 33.49 -9.83
CA THR A 5 24.89 32.75 -11.04
C THR A 5 23.38 32.59 -11.07
N ASP A 6 22.70 33.40 -11.88
CA ASP A 6 21.24 33.37 -12.00
C ASP A 6 20.81 31.94 -12.36
N TRP A 7 20.39 31.21 -11.33
CA TRP A 7 20.03 29.80 -11.41
C TRP A 7 18.89 29.56 -12.40
N ARG A 8 18.11 30.59 -12.73
CA ARG A 8 17.07 30.51 -13.76
C ARG A 8 17.67 30.18 -15.12
N LYS A 9 18.90 30.61 -15.42
CA LYS A 9 19.57 30.31 -16.70
C LYS A 9 19.83 28.82 -16.89
N SER A 10 20.07 28.07 -15.81
CA SER A 10 20.26 26.61 -15.84
C SER A 10 18.96 25.82 -15.66
N ALA A 11 17.80 26.48 -15.59
CA ALA A 11 16.52 25.82 -15.39
C ALA A 11 16.04 25.11 -16.67
N VAL A 12 15.81 23.80 -16.57
CA VAL A 12 15.34 22.94 -17.68
C VAL A 12 13.94 23.32 -18.17
N CYS A 13 13.11 23.93 -17.32
CA CYS A 13 11.76 24.36 -17.70
C CYS A 13 11.73 25.44 -18.79
N ARG A 14 12.85 26.13 -19.05
CA ARG A 14 12.96 27.16 -20.11
C ARG A 14 12.71 26.63 -21.52
N THR A 15 12.90 25.34 -21.75
CA THR A 15 12.70 24.70 -23.06
C THR A 15 11.40 23.89 -23.12
N LYS A 16 10.49 24.12 -22.18
CA LYS A 16 9.21 23.42 -22.04
C LYS A 16 8.06 24.42 -22.15
N ASP A 17 6.87 23.93 -22.46
CA ASP A 17 5.65 24.74 -22.43
C ASP A 17 5.41 25.29 -21.00
N PRO A 18 5.28 26.61 -20.81
CA PRO A 18 4.95 27.19 -19.52
C PRO A 18 3.66 26.62 -18.89
N GLU A 19 2.62 26.34 -19.68
CA GLU A 19 1.34 25.83 -19.18
C GLU A 19 1.48 24.48 -18.48
N LEU A 20 2.52 23.71 -18.83
CA LEU A 20 2.86 22.44 -18.18
C LEU A 20 3.09 22.61 -16.66
N PHE A 21 3.65 23.75 -16.25
CA PHE A 21 3.95 24.04 -14.84
C PHE A 21 2.77 24.70 -14.12
N PHE A 22 1.66 24.99 -14.81
CA PHE A 22 0.46 25.61 -14.24
C PHE A 22 -0.80 24.78 -14.56
N PRO A 23 -0.88 23.51 -14.09
CA PRO A 23 -2.02 22.64 -14.35
C PRO A 23 -3.30 23.21 -13.72
N LYS A 24 -4.43 23.11 -14.45
CA LYS A 24 -5.74 23.64 -14.01
C LYS A 24 -6.51 22.68 -13.09
N GLY A 25 -5.94 21.53 -12.77
CA GLY A 25 -6.52 20.50 -11.90
C GLY A 25 -5.48 19.50 -11.41
N THR A 26 -5.91 18.51 -10.63
CA THR A 26 -5.04 17.47 -10.05
C THR A 26 -5.34 16.05 -10.55
N GLU A 27 -6.41 15.88 -11.31
CA GLU A 27 -6.91 14.58 -11.75
C GLU A 27 -7.01 14.50 -13.28
N GLY A 28 -7.17 13.28 -13.79
CA GLY A 28 -7.32 13.02 -15.23
C GLY A 28 -6.13 13.53 -16.06
N PRO A 29 -6.34 14.30 -17.14
CA PRO A 29 -5.25 14.78 -17.99
C PRO A 29 -4.25 15.67 -17.25
N TRP A 30 -4.68 16.36 -16.20
CA TRP A 30 -3.80 17.22 -15.40
C TRP A 30 -2.79 16.41 -14.57
N ALA A 31 -3.13 15.18 -14.17
CA ALA A 31 -2.21 14.33 -13.43
C ALA A 31 -0.97 13.96 -14.28
N LEU A 32 -1.17 13.72 -15.59
CA LEU A 32 -0.07 13.47 -16.52
C LEU A 32 0.80 14.71 -16.71
N ALA A 33 0.18 15.88 -16.87
CA ALA A 33 0.90 17.16 -16.96
C ALA A 33 1.73 17.45 -15.70
N ILE A 34 1.15 17.20 -14.51
CA ILE A 34 1.86 17.31 -13.23
C ILE A 34 3.08 16.39 -13.20
N GLU A 35 2.92 15.11 -13.56
CA GLU A 35 4.05 14.17 -13.55
C GLU A 35 5.12 14.51 -14.59
N GLU A 36 4.74 15.00 -15.77
CA GLU A 36 5.72 15.47 -16.75
C GLU A 36 6.49 16.70 -16.23
N ALA A 37 5.81 17.68 -15.64
CA ALA A 37 6.45 18.84 -15.01
C ALA A 37 7.41 18.41 -13.88
N LYS A 38 6.96 17.53 -12.99
CA LYS A 38 7.79 16.98 -11.90
C LYS A 38 8.97 16.19 -12.45
N ALA A 39 8.80 15.42 -13.53
CA ALA A 39 9.89 14.72 -14.22
C ALA A 39 10.95 15.68 -14.74
N ALA A 40 10.55 16.81 -15.33
CA ALA A 40 11.48 17.85 -15.74
C ALA A 40 12.23 18.45 -14.54
N CYS A 41 11.55 18.69 -13.41
CA CYS A 41 12.17 19.21 -12.20
C CYS A 41 13.16 18.22 -11.56
N ARG A 42 12.91 16.91 -11.60
CA ARG A 42 13.80 15.89 -11.01
C ARG A 42 15.20 15.89 -11.61
N ARG A 43 15.33 16.27 -12.88
CA ARG A 43 16.61 16.40 -13.60
C ARG A 43 17.14 17.82 -13.71
N CYS A 44 16.46 18.79 -13.10
CA CYS A 44 16.80 20.20 -13.23
C CYS A 44 17.90 20.59 -12.23
N PRO A 45 19.07 21.10 -12.66
CA PRO A 45 20.14 21.50 -11.73
C PRO A 45 19.73 22.68 -10.84
N ALA A 46 18.76 23.49 -11.28
CA ALA A 46 18.28 24.65 -10.55
C ALA A 46 17.15 24.36 -9.56
N VAL A 47 16.80 23.08 -9.35
CA VAL A 47 15.59 22.69 -8.60
C VAL A 47 15.60 23.14 -7.14
N GLU A 48 16.76 23.13 -6.46
CA GLU A 48 16.85 23.56 -5.06
C GLU A 48 16.74 25.08 -4.93
N ALA A 49 17.42 25.84 -5.80
CA ALA A 49 17.30 27.30 -5.83
C ALA A 49 15.87 27.73 -6.19
N CYS A 50 15.21 27.03 -7.12
CA CYS A 50 13.81 27.22 -7.46
C CYS A 50 12.87 26.96 -6.28
N LEU A 51 13.11 25.88 -5.53
CA LEU A 51 12.35 25.55 -4.33
C LEU A 51 12.51 26.65 -3.26
N GLN A 52 13.75 27.04 -2.95
CA GLN A 52 14.03 28.09 -1.97
C GLN A 52 13.36 29.40 -2.35
N PHE A 53 13.47 29.81 -3.62
CA PHE A 53 12.79 30.99 -4.15
C PHE A 53 11.28 30.92 -3.94
N ALA A 54 10.64 29.78 -4.25
CA ALA A 54 9.20 29.60 -4.09
C ALA A 54 8.74 29.61 -2.62
N PHE A 55 9.59 29.19 -1.68
CA PHE A 55 9.30 29.30 -0.25
C PHE A 55 9.46 30.73 0.27
N GLN A 56 10.53 31.42 -0.13
CA GLN A 56 10.82 32.80 0.30
C GLN A 56 9.80 33.81 -0.23
N THR A 57 9.42 33.70 -1.50
CA THR A 57 8.49 34.62 -2.16
C THR A 57 7.02 34.30 -1.91
N GLY A 58 6.74 33.16 -1.27
CA GLY A 58 5.38 32.79 -0.96
C GLY A 58 4.58 32.18 -2.11
N ILE A 59 5.13 32.03 -3.34
CA ILE A 59 4.43 31.53 -4.54
C ILE A 59 3.56 30.30 -4.23
N ASP A 60 2.26 30.46 -4.45
CA ASP A 60 1.23 29.50 -4.10
C ASP A 60 0.71 28.72 -5.31
N HIS A 61 0.69 29.30 -6.50
CA HIS A 61 0.23 28.59 -7.71
C HIS A 61 1.36 27.89 -8.48
N GLY A 62 0.99 26.91 -9.31
CA GLY A 62 1.90 26.18 -10.21
C GLY A 62 2.88 25.23 -9.53
N ILE A 63 3.78 24.66 -10.33
CA ILE A 63 4.79 23.67 -9.94
C ILE A 63 6.17 24.36 -9.85
N PHE A 64 6.72 24.43 -8.64
CA PHE A 64 7.99 25.09 -8.35
C PHE A 64 8.87 24.16 -7.51
N GLY A 65 10.16 24.10 -7.85
CA GLY A 65 11.08 23.16 -7.20
C GLY A 65 10.61 21.71 -7.29
N GLY A 66 9.84 21.36 -8.34
CA GLY A 66 9.21 20.05 -8.53
C GLY A 66 8.08 19.71 -7.56
N LEU A 67 7.50 20.69 -6.87
CA LEU A 67 6.36 20.51 -5.98
C LEU A 67 5.15 21.25 -6.51
N THR A 68 3.98 20.62 -6.41
CA THR A 68 2.67 21.24 -6.60
C THR A 68 2.36 22.25 -5.48
N GLU A 69 1.39 23.13 -5.71
CA GLU A 69 0.80 24.01 -4.71
C GLU A 69 0.47 23.27 -3.39
N ALA A 70 -0.25 22.14 -3.50
CA ALA A 70 -0.71 21.37 -2.36
C ALA A 70 0.46 20.76 -1.55
N GLU A 71 1.50 20.27 -2.24
CA GLU A 71 2.72 19.74 -1.59
C GLU A 71 3.49 20.84 -0.87
N ARG A 72 3.66 22.01 -1.49
CA ARG A 72 4.30 23.17 -0.85
C ARG A 72 3.49 23.64 0.38
N ARG A 73 2.16 23.75 0.27
CA ARG A 73 1.28 24.11 1.40
C ARG A 73 1.37 23.08 2.53
N SER A 74 1.43 21.80 2.21
CA SER A 74 1.61 20.72 3.19
C SER A 74 2.95 20.84 3.95
N LEU A 75 4.05 21.15 3.24
CA LEU A 75 5.34 21.40 3.86
C LEU A 75 5.34 22.64 4.76
N ARG A 76 4.78 23.76 4.31
CA ARG A 76 4.66 24.98 5.13
C ARG A 76 3.86 24.70 6.42
N ARG A 77 2.73 23.99 6.33
CA ARG A 77 1.95 23.60 7.52
C ARG A 77 2.75 22.73 8.49
N ARG A 78 3.50 21.75 7.99
CA ARG A 78 4.35 20.89 8.83
C ARG A 78 5.50 21.66 9.48
N ALA A 79 6.10 22.63 8.77
CA ALA A 79 7.14 23.50 9.31
C ALA A 79 6.57 24.42 10.41
N ASN A 80 5.42 25.05 10.17
CA ASN A 80 4.74 25.90 11.16
C ASN A 80 4.30 25.12 12.41
N ALA A 81 3.98 23.82 12.26
CA ALA A 81 3.66 22.93 13.37
C ALA A 81 4.90 22.39 14.11
N GLY A 82 6.11 22.86 13.80
CA GLY A 82 7.35 22.40 14.42
C GLY A 82 7.76 20.96 14.09
N ARG A 83 7.09 20.31 13.11
CA ARG A 83 7.34 18.90 12.75
C ARG A 83 8.54 18.72 11.82
N ILE A 84 9.03 19.80 11.22
CA ILE A 84 10.21 19.83 10.37
C ILE A 84 10.91 21.18 10.53
N THR A 85 12.23 21.15 10.68
CA THR A 85 13.09 22.33 10.69
C THR A 85 13.42 22.80 9.27
N GLY A 86 13.96 24.02 9.13
CA GLY A 86 14.40 24.57 7.84
C GLY A 86 15.32 23.61 7.07
N ASP A 87 16.30 23.00 7.74
CA ASP A 87 17.24 22.06 7.09
C ASP A 87 16.58 20.76 6.61
N ASN A 88 15.50 20.33 7.26
CA ASN A 88 14.75 19.13 6.89
C ASN A 88 13.73 19.39 5.78
N ILE A 89 13.50 20.66 5.39
CA ILE A 89 12.55 21.03 4.34
C ILE A 89 13.03 20.54 2.97
N THR A 90 14.33 20.63 2.70
CA THR A 90 14.94 20.24 1.42
C THR A 90 14.81 18.73 1.20
N LYS A 91 15.13 17.93 2.22
CA LYS A 91 14.95 16.46 2.20
C LYS A 91 13.49 16.08 2.03
N SER A 92 12.59 16.77 2.74
CA SER A 92 11.15 16.52 2.66
C SER A 92 10.59 16.89 1.28
N ALA A 93 11.09 17.97 0.67
CA ALA A 93 10.74 18.38 -0.68
C ALA A 93 11.32 17.43 -1.73
N GLN A 94 12.55 16.94 -1.56
CA GLN A 94 13.13 15.92 -2.43
C GLN A 94 12.28 14.65 -2.44
N ARG A 95 11.81 14.18 -1.28
CA ARG A 95 10.86 13.06 -1.20
C ARG A 95 9.54 13.36 -1.92
N ALA A 96 8.99 14.57 -1.75
CA ALA A 96 7.74 14.97 -2.42
C ALA A 96 7.88 15.05 -3.96
N ARG A 97 9.05 15.44 -4.48
CA ARG A 97 9.33 15.50 -5.93
C ARG A 97 9.33 14.15 -6.64
N GLN A 98 9.73 13.11 -5.92
CA GLN A 98 9.81 11.77 -6.51
C GLN A 98 8.41 11.30 -6.91
N PRO A 99 8.30 10.47 -7.97
CA PRO A 99 7.03 9.83 -8.29
C PRO A 99 6.54 9.14 -7.03
N GLN A 100 5.39 9.57 -6.52
CA GLN A 100 4.75 8.82 -5.45
C GLN A 100 4.17 7.60 -6.14
N GLU A 101 4.70 6.41 -5.85
CA GLU A 101 3.98 5.20 -6.22
C GLU A 101 2.55 5.35 -5.68
N PRO A 102 1.53 5.07 -6.51
CA PRO A 102 0.16 5.18 -6.05
C PRO A 102 0.06 4.34 -4.80
N ARG A 103 -0.35 4.97 -3.69
CA ARG A 103 -0.59 4.24 -2.46
C ARG A 103 -1.64 3.18 -2.80
N THR A 104 -1.25 1.92 -2.67
CA THR A 104 -2.10 0.75 -2.93
C THR A 104 -2.12 -0.11 -1.69
N LEU A 105 -3.05 -1.06 -1.62
CA LEU A 105 -2.99 -2.07 -0.56
C LEU A 105 -1.67 -2.86 -0.62
N ARG A 106 -1.15 -3.14 -1.83
CA ARG A 106 0.16 -3.79 -2.02
C ARG A 106 1.30 -2.97 -1.42
N SER A 107 1.41 -1.69 -1.77
CA SER A 107 2.48 -0.84 -1.22
C SER A 107 2.40 -0.69 0.30
N ILE A 108 1.18 -0.71 0.88
CA ILE A 108 1.00 -0.71 2.33
C ILE A 108 1.49 -2.02 2.95
N LEU A 109 1.18 -3.18 2.34
CA LEU A 109 1.68 -4.48 2.81
C LEU A 109 3.20 -4.56 2.74
N ASP A 110 3.79 -4.17 1.62
CA ASP A 110 5.25 -4.24 1.41
C ASP A 110 6.00 -3.41 2.45
N ALA A 111 5.44 -2.25 2.85
CA ALA A 111 6.04 -1.37 3.85
C ALA A 111 5.85 -1.83 5.32
N ASN A 112 4.95 -2.77 5.58
CA ASN A 112 4.52 -3.15 6.94
C ASN A 112 4.53 -4.67 7.15
N THR A 113 5.37 -5.39 6.40
CA THR A 113 5.55 -6.82 6.58
C THR A 113 7.02 -7.20 6.68
N ALA A 114 7.29 -8.22 7.47
CA ALA A 114 8.62 -8.82 7.62
C ALA A 114 8.53 -10.31 7.36
N ARG A 115 9.49 -10.84 6.59
CA ARG A 115 9.65 -12.29 6.47
C ARG A 115 10.26 -12.80 7.77
N VAL A 116 9.65 -13.83 8.34
CA VAL A 116 10.18 -14.56 9.49
C VAL A 116 10.51 -15.99 9.04
N GLY A 117 11.22 -16.75 9.89
CA GLY A 117 11.62 -18.14 9.60
C GLY A 117 10.47 -19.02 9.10
N ASP A 118 10.81 -20.13 8.45
CA ASP A 118 9.86 -21.12 7.88
C ASP A 118 8.92 -20.60 6.77
N GLY A 119 9.24 -19.46 6.15
CA GLY A 119 8.52 -18.94 4.98
C GLY A 119 7.30 -18.08 5.31
N HIS A 120 7.15 -17.66 6.56
CA HIS A 120 6.03 -16.81 7.00
C HIS A 120 6.26 -15.32 6.68
N LEU A 121 5.15 -14.56 6.63
CA LEU A 121 5.15 -13.11 6.45
C LEU A 121 4.29 -12.48 7.55
N THR A 122 4.92 -11.80 8.51
CA THR A 122 4.23 -11.20 9.66
C THR A 122 3.98 -9.72 9.44
N TRP A 123 2.88 -9.23 9.99
CA TRP A 123 2.53 -7.82 9.96
C TRP A 123 3.26 -7.04 11.06
N THR A 124 3.84 -5.90 10.71
CA THR A 124 4.60 -5.01 11.62
C THR A 124 4.03 -3.58 11.67
N GLY A 125 2.86 -3.37 11.06
CA GLY A 125 2.21 -2.07 10.94
C GLY A 125 1.10 -1.83 11.96
N PRO A 126 0.26 -0.81 11.75
CA PRO A 126 -0.90 -0.53 12.61
C PRO A 126 -1.94 -1.66 12.55
N GLU A 127 -2.75 -1.81 13.61
CA GLU A 127 -3.80 -2.83 13.69
C GLU A 127 -4.84 -2.73 12.55
N GLN A 128 -5.09 -1.52 12.07
CA GLN A 128 -6.03 -1.24 10.99
C GLN A 128 -5.37 -0.44 9.86
N ILE A 129 -5.70 -0.80 8.63
CA ILE A 129 -5.26 -0.12 7.41
C ILE A 129 -6.40 0.75 6.91
N HIS A 130 -6.20 2.06 6.91
CA HIS A 130 -7.12 3.01 6.28
C HIS A 130 -6.70 3.26 4.84
N PHE A 131 -7.56 2.89 3.88
CA PHE A 131 -7.27 3.04 2.46
C PHE A 131 -8.53 3.37 1.66
N LYS A 132 -8.48 4.46 0.87
CA LYS A 132 -9.60 4.96 0.03
C LYS A 132 -10.94 5.04 0.78
N GLY A 133 -10.92 5.58 2.01
CA GLY A 133 -12.11 5.73 2.85
C GLY A 133 -12.65 4.44 3.46
N ARG A 134 -11.96 3.31 3.29
CA ARG A 134 -12.30 2.01 3.90
C ARG A 134 -11.24 1.60 4.92
N VAL A 135 -11.66 0.76 5.85
CA VAL A 135 -10.81 0.17 6.87
C VAL A 135 -10.63 -1.32 6.56
N TYR A 136 -9.39 -1.78 6.59
CA TYR A 136 -9.01 -3.16 6.34
C TYR A 136 -8.20 -3.70 7.51
N THR A 137 -8.43 -4.96 7.88
CA THR A 137 -7.43 -5.72 8.65
C THR A 137 -6.23 -6.07 7.76
N PRO A 138 -5.04 -6.32 8.34
CA PRO A 138 -3.86 -6.73 7.57
C PRO A 138 -4.11 -7.95 6.69
N ARG A 139 -4.83 -8.95 7.22
CA ARG A 139 -5.20 -10.16 6.45
C ARG A 139 -6.17 -9.86 5.31
N GLN A 140 -7.14 -8.96 5.49
CA GLN A 140 -8.01 -8.51 4.39
C GLN A 140 -7.21 -7.83 3.28
N ALA A 141 -6.26 -6.96 3.63
CA ALA A 141 -5.42 -6.32 2.63
C ALA A 141 -4.58 -7.36 1.87
N ALA A 142 -3.93 -8.29 2.57
CA ALA A 142 -3.14 -9.37 1.95
C ALA A 142 -3.98 -10.27 1.04
N PHE A 143 -5.18 -10.64 1.49
CA PHE A 143 -6.11 -11.43 0.69
C PHE A 143 -6.50 -10.71 -0.60
N ILE A 144 -6.94 -9.44 -0.52
CA ILE A 144 -7.36 -8.66 -1.69
C ILE A 144 -6.21 -8.49 -2.69
N VAL A 145 -5.00 -8.24 -2.18
CA VAL A 145 -3.82 -8.02 -3.04
C VAL A 145 -3.42 -9.29 -3.81
N ASP A 146 -3.64 -10.46 -3.21
CA ASP A 146 -3.31 -11.74 -3.84
C ASP A 146 -4.44 -12.28 -4.72
N ARG A 147 -5.67 -12.31 -4.21
CA ARG A 147 -6.85 -12.88 -4.89
C ARG A 147 -7.48 -11.93 -5.91
N GLY A 148 -7.30 -10.63 -5.74
CA GLY A 148 -7.92 -9.61 -6.60
C GLY A 148 -9.41 -9.36 -6.35
N TYR A 149 -10.03 -10.01 -5.36
CA TYR A 149 -11.42 -9.78 -4.95
C TYR A 149 -11.57 -9.56 -3.44
N TYR A 150 -12.73 -9.05 -3.03
CA TYR A 150 -13.05 -8.82 -1.62
C TYR A 150 -13.42 -10.13 -0.92
N PRO A 151 -12.84 -10.42 0.25
CA PRO A 151 -13.12 -11.65 0.99
C PRO A 151 -14.57 -11.72 1.43
N THR A 152 -15.12 -12.93 1.40
CA THR A 152 -16.42 -13.26 1.97
C THR A 152 -16.27 -13.67 3.44
N GLY A 153 -17.05 -13.05 4.33
CA GLY A 153 -16.99 -13.34 5.76
C GLY A 153 -15.62 -13.10 6.41
N ARG A 154 -15.33 -13.85 7.48
CA ARG A 154 -14.09 -13.71 8.25
C ARG A 154 -12.92 -14.43 7.56
N ILE A 155 -11.78 -13.76 7.41
CA ILE A 155 -10.52 -14.40 7.03
C ILE A 155 -9.94 -15.12 8.24
N THR A 156 -9.53 -16.37 8.05
CA THR A 156 -8.78 -17.16 9.03
C THR A 156 -7.39 -17.42 8.52
N SER A 157 -6.45 -17.69 9.43
CA SER A 157 -5.17 -18.27 9.06
C SER A 157 -5.21 -19.78 9.25
N ILE A 158 -4.57 -20.51 8.34
CA ILE A 158 -4.35 -21.96 8.45
C ILE A 158 -3.01 -22.30 9.10
N CYS A 159 -2.26 -21.30 9.56
CA CYS A 159 -1.00 -21.48 10.29
C CYS A 159 -1.10 -20.96 11.73
N GLY A 160 -0.20 -21.43 12.59
CA GLY A 160 -0.14 -21.03 13.99
C GLY A 160 0.68 -19.77 14.28
N VAL A 161 1.30 -19.15 13.27
CA VAL A 161 2.17 -17.98 13.45
C VAL A 161 1.32 -16.73 13.69
N PRO A 162 1.50 -16.04 14.85
CA PRO A 162 0.81 -14.79 15.13
C PRO A 162 1.05 -13.75 14.03
N ASP A 163 0.02 -12.98 13.72
CA ASP A 163 0.08 -11.89 12.74
C ASP A 163 0.59 -12.27 11.35
N CYS A 164 0.58 -13.57 11.02
CA CYS A 164 0.86 -14.04 9.67
C CYS A 164 -0.22 -13.51 8.72
N VAL A 165 0.24 -12.81 7.69
CA VAL A 165 -0.56 -12.26 6.58
C VAL A 165 -0.15 -12.86 5.23
N LEU A 166 0.69 -13.91 5.23
CA LEU A 166 1.07 -14.58 4.00
C LEU A 166 -0.19 -15.10 3.28
N ALA A 167 -0.38 -14.72 2.02
CA ALA A 167 -1.57 -15.04 1.23
C ALA A 167 -1.85 -16.55 1.12
N ALA A 168 -0.80 -17.36 1.07
CA ALA A 168 -0.90 -18.82 1.06
C ALA A 168 -1.43 -19.41 2.37
N HIS A 169 -1.34 -18.66 3.48
CA HIS A 169 -1.73 -19.10 4.82
C HIS A 169 -3.05 -18.49 5.30
N ILE A 170 -3.77 -17.79 4.42
CA ILE A 170 -5.05 -17.17 4.75
C ILE A 170 -6.12 -17.56 3.73
N GLU A 171 -7.34 -17.64 4.21
CA GLU A 171 -8.50 -18.08 3.44
C GLU A 171 -9.76 -17.37 3.96
N ASP A 172 -10.70 -17.10 3.06
CA ASP A 172 -12.00 -16.51 3.40
C ASP A 172 -13.07 -17.60 3.65
N TYR A 173 -14.32 -17.19 3.88
CA TYR A 173 -15.39 -18.14 4.15
C TYR A 173 -15.70 -19.04 2.94
N GLU A 174 -15.75 -18.48 1.74
CA GLU A 174 -16.06 -19.24 0.52
C GLU A 174 -14.96 -20.25 0.19
N GLU A 175 -13.68 -19.85 0.23
CA GLU A 175 -12.53 -20.72 0.02
C GLU A 175 -12.54 -21.91 1.00
N ARG A 176 -12.92 -21.67 2.26
CA ARG A 176 -13.06 -22.72 3.27
C ARG A 176 -14.22 -23.65 3.02
N THR A 177 -15.36 -23.10 2.62
CA THR A 177 -16.62 -23.84 2.60
C THR A 177 -16.96 -24.44 1.25
N ARG A 178 -16.21 -24.15 0.19
CA ARG A 178 -16.39 -24.78 -1.13
C ARG A 178 -16.38 -26.30 -1.04
N CYS A 179 -17.07 -26.93 -1.99
CA CYS A 179 -17.06 -28.39 -2.08
C CYS A 179 -15.62 -28.93 -2.31
N GLY A 180 -15.30 -30.08 -1.74
CA GLY A 180 -13.94 -30.63 -1.75
C GLY A 180 -13.09 -30.26 -0.53
N THR A 181 -13.66 -29.66 0.52
CA THR A 181 -12.97 -29.38 1.79
C THR A 181 -13.73 -30.03 2.97
N ARG A 182 -13.08 -30.18 4.14
CA ARG A 182 -13.75 -30.67 5.36
C ARG A 182 -14.86 -29.71 5.84
N PRO A 183 -14.70 -28.38 5.82
CA PRO A 183 -15.82 -27.48 6.10
C PRO A 183 -16.94 -27.57 5.04
N GLY A 184 -16.62 -27.84 3.77
CA GLY A 184 -17.59 -28.14 2.72
C GLY A 184 -18.38 -29.43 3.00
N TYR A 185 -17.72 -30.47 3.51
CA TYR A 185 -18.38 -31.69 4.01
C TYR A 185 -19.34 -31.37 5.17
N GLN A 186 -18.88 -30.64 6.19
CA GLN A 186 -19.73 -30.24 7.31
C GLN A 186 -20.90 -29.34 6.88
N ARG A 187 -20.72 -28.53 5.83
CA ARG A 187 -21.79 -27.73 5.25
C ARG A 187 -22.89 -28.61 4.67
N HIS A 188 -22.56 -29.63 3.87
CA HIS A 188 -23.56 -30.58 3.36
C HIS A 188 -24.37 -31.24 4.50
N LEU A 189 -23.72 -31.60 5.60
CA LEU A 189 -24.41 -32.16 6.77
C LEU A 189 -25.36 -31.16 7.43
N ARG A 190 -24.95 -29.89 7.61
CA ARG A 190 -25.80 -28.84 8.19
C ARG A 190 -27.02 -28.53 7.31
N GLU A 191 -26.80 -28.47 6.00
CA GLU A 191 -27.83 -28.13 5.00
C GLU A 191 -28.68 -29.35 4.59
N ARG A 192 -28.34 -30.55 5.10
CA ARG A 192 -29.00 -31.82 4.75
C ARG A 192 -29.03 -32.11 3.25
N THR A 193 -28.00 -31.68 2.53
CA THR A 193 -27.85 -31.94 1.10
C THR A 193 -27.00 -33.19 0.87
N GLU A 194 -27.14 -33.81 -0.31
CA GLU A 194 -26.27 -34.92 -0.68
C GLU A 194 -24.81 -34.47 -0.66
N VAL A 195 -23.99 -35.16 0.13
CA VAL A 195 -22.56 -34.86 0.22
C VAL A 195 -21.90 -35.22 -1.11
N CYS A 196 -21.28 -34.27 -1.80
CA CYS A 196 -20.58 -34.59 -3.03
C CYS A 196 -19.33 -35.47 -2.80
N GLY A 197 -18.91 -36.21 -3.83
CA GLY A 197 -17.72 -37.08 -3.80
C GLY A 197 -16.45 -36.37 -3.27
N PRO A 198 -16.09 -35.17 -3.78
CA PRO A 198 -14.94 -34.42 -3.28
C PRO A 198 -15.00 -34.10 -1.78
N CYS A 199 -16.17 -33.74 -1.23
CA CYS A 199 -16.34 -33.47 0.19
C CYS A 199 -16.18 -34.74 1.05
N ARG A 200 -16.74 -35.88 0.60
CA ARG A 200 -16.55 -37.17 1.28
C ARG A 200 -15.08 -37.55 1.34
N GLN A 201 -14.36 -37.42 0.22
CA GLN A 201 -12.93 -37.70 0.15
C GLN A 201 -12.14 -36.79 1.09
N ALA A 202 -12.39 -35.48 1.06
CA ALA A 202 -11.70 -34.52 1.91
C ALA A 202 -11.91 -34.78 3.41
N ASN A 203 -13.10 -35.23 3.82
CA ASN A 203 -13.35 -35.61 5.22
C ASN A 203 -12.56 -36.86 5.62
N THR A 204 -12.59 -37.91 4.78
CA THR A 204 -11.82 -39.14 4.98
C THR A 204 -10.31 -38.86 5.09
N ASP A 205 -9.77 -38.03 4.20
CA ASP A 205 -8.35 -37.66 4.21
C ASP A 205 -7.95 -36.90 5.47
N ALA A 206 -8.86 -36.06 5.99
CA ALA A 206 -8.63 -35.34 7.23
C ALA A 206 -8.67 -36.27 8.46
N ASP A 207 -9.61 -37.22 8.52
CA ASP A 207 -9.66 -38.22 9.60
C ASP A 207 -8.44 -39.15 9.57
N ASN A 208 -8.00 -39.57 8.38
CA ASN A 208 -6.77 -40.36 8.21
C ASN A 208 -5.51 -39.58 8.62
N ARG A 209 -5.44 -38.28 8.32
CA ARG A 209 -4.35 -37.41 8.80
C ARG A 209 -4.32 -37.33 10.33
N LEU A 210 -5.47 -37.13 10.98
CA LEU A 210 -5.57 -37.08 12.45
C LEU A 210 -5.12 -38.39 13.11
N ARG A 211 -5.48 -39.54 12.51
CA ARG A 211 -5.03 -40.87 12.96
C ARG A 211 -3.52 -41.05 12.83
N ARG A 212 -2.92 -40.53 11.75
CA ARG A 212 -1.47 -40.61 11.52
C ARG A 212 -0.66 -39.63 12.38
N SER A 213 -1.21 -38.46 12.70
CA SER A 213 -0.54 -37.45 13.53
C SER A 213 -0.79 -37.61 15.03
N GLY A 214 -1.43 -38.71 15.47
CA GLY A 214 -1.51 -39.11 16.87
C GLY A 214 -2.41 -38.27 17.78
N SER A 215 -3.37 -37.50 17.25
CA SER A 215 -4.35 -36.77 18.09
C SER A 215 -5.67 -37.55 18.16
N THR A 216 -5.62 -38.77 18.69
CA THR A 216 -6.82 -39.41 19.23
C THR A 216 -6.95 -38.97 20.69
N LYS A 217 -7.92 -38.09 20.98
CA LYS A 217 -8.55 -38.13 22.30
C LYS A 217 -9.12 -39.53 22.46
N ALA A 218 -8.41 -40.37 23.20
CA ALA A 218 -8.94 -41.61 23.71
C ALA A 218 -10.07 -41.25 24.69
N VAL A 219 -11.24 -41.81 24.45
CA VAL A 219 -12.26 -41.98 25.48
C VAL A 219 -11.80 -43.15 26.36
N ALA A 220 -11.65 -42.88 27.66
CA ALA A 220 -11.64 -43.82 28.79
C ALA A 220 -11.76 -42.92 30.04
N VAL A 221 -12.69 -43.05 30.99
CA VAL A 221 -13.68 -44.07 31.39
C VAL A 221 -14.99 -43.33 31.71
#